data_AF-A0A2W5YWR0-F1
#
_entry.id   AF-A0A2W5YWR0-F1
#
_cell.length_a   1.000
_cell.length_b   1.000
_cell.length_c   1.000
_cell.angle_alpha   90.00
_cell.angle_beta   90.00
_cell.angle_gamma   90.00
#
_symmetry.space_group_name_H-M   'P 1'
#
loop_
_entity.id
_entity.type
_entity.pdbx_description
1 polymer ?
#
loop_
_entity_poly.entity_id
_entity_poly.type
_entity_poly.pdbx_seq_one_letter_code
_entity_poly.pdbx_strand_id
1 'polypeptide(L)'
;MSASHSGEDRHVRLVQALLRSAGLTQSALKCGTHAPYDAETAERLIREGEAPSAARHNCSGKHAGMVLFARASGWPMETYYEPSHPIQQAALDVVAALTDVPAAQVLTATDGCGVVTFGLPLRALALAYARLADPASVADPPIRRALARIGAAMMEHPVLVGGERRRLDTSLMRERPGVLIAKGGAEGVQAIGLLEGAVRERGASGPPDAQSAGDGARRGQGTGGRRRADPSAPLGLALKIEDGTGASRAGGAATCAALEQLGVLDRASMSRLAAFASPPVRDPRGEPSGEVRTVFRLAN
;
A
#
# COMPACT_ATOMS: atom_id res chain seq x y z
N MET A 1 1.60 3.68 11.56
CA MET A 1 0.66 4.25 10.56
C MET A 1 1.45 4.48 9.29
N SER A 2 1.08 3.83 8.20
CA SER A 2 1.71 4.03 6.88
C SER A 2 0.95 5.13 6.13
N ALA A 3 1.65 5.89 5.30
CA ALA A 3 1.20 7.16 4.74
C ALA A 3 0.18 7.07 3.61
N SER A 4 -0.48 8.22 3.36
CA SER A 4 -1.53 8.49 2.38
C SER A 4 -2.94 8.04 2.82
N HIS A 5 -3.24 8.21 4.11
CA HIS A 5 -4.56 7.99 4.67
C HIS A 5 -5.56 9.09 4.25
N SER A 6 -6.86 8.87 4.41
CA SER A 6 -7.87 9.82 3.92
C SER A 6 -8.10 11.08 4.78
N GLY A 7 -7.42 11.21 5.92
CA GLY A 7 -7.49 12.43 6.74
C GLY A 7 -8.71 12.51 7.65
N GLU A 8 -9.39 11.38 7.88
CA GLU A 8 -10.46 11.27 8.88
C GLU A 8 -9.98 11.51 10.32
N ASP A 9 -10.91 11.79 11.23
CA ASP A 9 -10.62 12.14 12.64
C ASP A 9 -9.88 11.03 13.41
N ARG A 10 -10.11 9.76 13.06
CA ARG A 10 -9.34 8.63 13.62
C ARG A 10 -7.85 8.75 13.30
N HIS A 11 -7.49 9.23 12.11
CA HIS A 11 -6.09 9.39 11.70
C HIS A 11 -5.45 10.53 12.47
N VAL A 12 -6.15 11.67 12.55
CA VAL A 12 -5.70 12.84 13.32
C VAL A 12 -5.47 12.48 14.78
N ARG A 13 -6.43 11.77 15.42
CA ARG A 13 -6.30 11.34 16.81
C ARG A 13 -5.06 10.48 17.05
N LEU A 14 -4.79 9.52 16.16
CA LEU A 14 -3.61 8.66 16.27
C LEU A 14 -2.31 9.44 16.06
N VAL A 15 -2.23 10.28 15.02
CA VAL A 15 -1.04 11.11 14.74
C VAL A 15 -0.74 12.02 15.92
N GLN A 16 -1.75 12.69 16.47
CA GLN A 16 -1.56 13.53 17.64
C GLN A 16 -1.16 12.73 18.89
N ALA A 17 -1.70 11.51 19.08
CA ALA A 17 -1.30 10.65 20.19
C ALA A 17 0.18 10.22 20.07
N LEU A 18 0.63 9.87 18.86
CA LEU A 18 2.03 9.54 18.58
C LEU A 18 2.96 10.73 18.80
N LEU A 19 2.56 11.94 18.41
CA LEU A 19 3.37 13.13 18.67
C LEU A 19 3.43 13.46 20.17
N ARG A 20 2.29 13.38 20.87
CA ARG A 20 2.22 13.63 22.32
C ARG A 20 3.06 12.66 23.13
N SER A 21 3.19 11.39 22.72
CA SER A 21 4.05 10.43 23.44
C SER A 21 5.54 10.81 23.42
N ALA A 22 5.93 11.71 22.52
CA ALA A 22 7.26 12.30 22.47
C ALA A 22 7.29 13.77 22.92
N GLY A 23 6.23 14.31 23.53
CA GLY A 23 6.15 15.71 23.90
C GLY A 23 6.17 16.68 22.70
N LEU A 24 5.74 16.21 21.53
CA LEU A 24 5.65 16.99 20.30
C LEU A 24 4.20 17.38 20.00
N THR A 25 4.03 18.38 19.14
CA THR A 25 2.72 18.75 18.56
C THR A 25 2.78 18.70 17.04
N GLN A 26 1.65 18.94 16.38
CA GLN A 26 1.58 18.96 14.91
C GLN A 26 2.49 20.02 14.25
N SER A 27 2.99 21.01 15.00
CA SER A 27 3.96 21.99 14.47
C SER A 27 5.29 21.37 14.05
N ALA A 28 5.61 20.17 14.55
CA ALA A 28 6.77 19.40 14.12
C ALA A 28 6.59 18.78 12.71
N LEU A 29 5.36 18.74 12.19
CA LEU A 29 5.08 18.17 10.87
C LEU A 29 5.40 19.18 9.77
N LYS A 30 6.07 18.71 8.71
CA LYS A 30 6.57 19.49 7.57
C LYS A 30 5.83 19.18 6.28
N CYS A 31 4.70 18.47 6.37
CA CYS A 31 3.89 18.10 5.21
C CYS A 31 3.05 19.25 4.66
N GLY A 32 2.90 20.37 5.37
CA GLY A 32 1.93 21.40 5.01
C GLY A 32 0.49 20.92 5.25
N THR A 33 -0.47 21.46 4.50
CA THR A 33 -1.90 21.16 4.64
C THR A 33 -2.59 21.07 3.28
N HIS A 34 -3.66 20.27 3.20
CA HIS A 34 -4.58 20.22 2.06
C HIS A 34 -5.94 19.70 2.53
N ALA A 35 -6.98 19.82 1.70
CA ALA A 35 -8.29 19.24 2.00
C ALA A 35 -8.22 17.71 2.16
N PRO A 36 -8.89 17.10 3.15
CA PRO A 36 -8.88 15.64 3.35
C PRO A 36 -9.33 14.90 2.09
N TYR A 37 -8.79 13.69 1.87
CA TYR A 37 -9.23 12.85 0.75
C TYR A 37 -10.59 12.18 1.03
N ASP A 38 -10.98 12.04 2.29
CA ASP A 38 -12.34 11.63 2.63
C ASP A 38 -13.29 12.82 2.41
N ALA A 39 -14.14 12.72 1.37
CA ALA A 39 -15.05 13.79 0.97
C ALA A 39 -16.00 14.20 2.11
N GLU A 40 -16.54 13.24 2.86
CA GLU A 40 -17.42 13.52 4.00
C GLU A 40 -16.71 14.32 5.10
N THR A 41 -15.45 13.97 5.40
CA THR A 41 -14.61 14.75 6.33
C THR A 41 -14.35 16.15 5.78
N ALA A 42 -14.01 16.28 4.49
CA ALA A 42 -13.76 17.58 3.87
C ALA A 42 -15.01 18.49 3.91
N GLU A 43 -16.18 17.97 3.59
CA GLU A 43 -17.47 18.68 3.67
C GLU A 43 -17.81 19.09 5.10
N ARG A 44 -17.57 18.21 6.08
CA ARG A 44 -17.75 18.53 7.50
C ARG A 44 -16.88 19.72 7.91
N LEU A 45 -15.59 19.71 7.57
CA LEU A 45 -14.67 20.81 7.90
C LEU A 45 -15.17 22.15 7.36
N ILE A 46 -15.64 22.18 6.11
CA ILE A 46 -16.19 23.41 5.50
C ILE A 46 -17.43 23.88 6.26
N ARG A 47 -18.36 22.97 6.55
CA ARG A 47 -19.62 23.27 7.27
C ARG A 47 -19.36 23.84 8.67
N GLU A 48 -18.33 23.33 9.34
CA GLU A 48 -17.98 23.71 10.71
C GLU A 48 -16.98 24.86 10.77
N GLY A 49 -16.50 25.37 9.62
CA GLY A 49 -15.48 26.43 9.57
C GLY A 49 -14.10 25.98 10.06
N GLU A 50 -13.82 24.68 10.09
CA GLU A 50 -12.54 24.12 10.51
C GLU A 50 -11.52 24.17 9.35
N ALA A 51 -10.37 24.80 9.58
CA ALA A 51 -9.29 24.80 8.60
C ALA A 51 -8.57 23.42 8.54
N PRO A 52 -8.08 22.99 7.36
CA PRO A 52 -7.18 21.84 7.27
C PRO A 52 -5.93 22.02 8.13
N SER A 53 -5.41 20.92 8.67
CA SER A 53 -4.25 20.93 9.57
C SER A 53 -3.17 19.94 9.14
N ALA A 54 -1.93 20.15 9.62
CA ALA A 54 -0.82 19.29 9.27
C ALA A 54 -1.02 17.85 9.77
N ALA A 55 -1.67 17.68 10.94
CA ALA A 55 -2.05 16.36 11.43
C ALA A 55 -3.07 15.64 10.53
N ARG A 56 -3.83 16.39 9.72
CA ARG A 56 -4.86 15.86 8.82
C ARG A 56 -4.36 15.59 7.39
N HIS A 57 -3.20 16.13 7.01
CA HIS A 57 -2.57 15.84 5.73
C HIS A 57 -2.46 14.31 5.54
N ASN A 58 -2.74 13.80 4.35
CA ASN A 58 -2.69 12.36 4.06
C ASN A 58 -1.35 11.69 4.44
N CYS A 59 -0.26 12.46 4.46
CA CYS A 59 1.10 12.03 4.74
C CYS A 59 1.50 12.22 6.21
N SER A 60 0.65 12.79 7.06
CA SER A 60 1.01 13.13 8.44
C SER A 60 1.50 11.93 9.25
N GLY A 61 0.99 10.72 8.96
CA GLY A 61 1.50 9.47 9.52
C GLY A 61 2.98 9.17 9.23
N LYS A 62 3.47 9.33 7.98
CA LYS A 62 4.91 9.15 7.68
C LYS A 62 5.75 10.26 8.30
N HIS A 63 5.26 11.49 8.28
CA HIS A 63 5.98 12.61 8.90
C HIS A 63 6.11 12.43 10.42
N ALA A 64 5.05 11.96 11.08
CA ALA A 64 5.10 11.60 12.49
C ALA A 64 6.12 10.48 12.74
N GLY A 65 6.14 9.44 11.90
CA GLY A 65 7.15 8.38 11.97
C GLY A 65 8.59 8.91 11.82
N MET A 66 8.83 9.74 10.81
CA MET A 66 10.15 10.33 10.53
C MET A 66 10.62 11.22 11.67
N VAL A 67 9.77 12.10 12.21
CA VAL A 67 10.18 13.01 13.30
C VAL A 67 10.40 12.27 14.61
N LEU A 68 9.60 11.25 14.90
CA LEU A 68 9.79 10.39 16.07
C LEU A 68 11.08 9.58 15.98
N PHE A 69 11.41 9.08 14.79
CA PHE A 69 12.66 8.36 14.57
C PHE A 69 13.87 9.31 14.62
N ALA A 70 13.77 10.50 14.03
CA ALA A 70 14.82 11.53 14.17
C ALA A 70 15.09 11.84 15.65
N ARG A 71 14.04 12.09 16.44
CA ARG A 71 14.15 12.31 17.89
C ARG A 71 14.81 11.13 18.62
N ALA A 72 14.35 9.91 18.37
CA ALA A 72 14.88 8.71 19.02
C ALA A 72 16.36 8.46 18.68
N SER A 73 16.82 8.96 17.53
CA SER A 73 18.19 8.83 17.04
C SER A 73 19.09 10.01 17.40
N GLY A 74 18.57 11.03 18.09
CA GLY A 74 19.31 12.27 18.36
C GLY A 74 19.58 13.12 17.11
N TRP A 75 18.82 12.92 16.04
CA TRP A 75 18.93 13.70 14.80
C TRP A 75 18.04 14.95 14.84
N PRO A 76 18.36 16.00 14.05
CA PRO A 76 17.53 17.20 13.94
C PRO A 76 16.08 16.87 13.56
N MET A 77 15.11 17.43 14.29
CA MET A 77 13.68 17.24 13.99
C MET A 77 13.16 18.29 13.00
N GLU A 78 13.93 19.34 12.76
CA GLU A 78 13.49 20.51 12.01
C GLU A 78 13.74 20.31 10.51
N THR A 79 14.71 19.48 10.15
CA THR A 79 15.22 19.29 8.78
C THR A 79 15.02 17.86 8.26
N TYR A 80 14.19 17.04 8.91
CA TYR A 80 14.02 15.63 8.52
C TYR A 80 13.52 15.41 7.08
N TYR A 81 12.93 16.43 6.47
CA TYR A 81 12.42 16.38 5.09
C TYR A 81 13.52 16.60 4.04
N GLU A 82 14.68 17.11 4.44
CA GLU A 82 15.79 17.41 3.54
C GLU A 82 16.44 16.13 3.03
N PRO A 83 16.76 16.03 1.72
CA PRO A 83 17.34 14.81 1.15
C PRO A 83 18.62 14.34 1.85
N SER A 84 19.45 15.27 2.33
CA SER A 84 20.70 14.98 3.05
C SER A 84 20.48 14.48 4.48
N HIS A 85 19.26 14.57 5.02
CA HIS A 85 18.99 14.18 6.39
C HIS A 85 19.17 12.66 6.58
N PRO A 86 19.77 12.18 7.70
CA PRO A 86 20.01 10.75 7.93
C PRO A 86 18.79 9.86 7.78
N ILE A 87 17.59 10.35 8.13
CA ILE A 87 16.33 9.61 7.94
C ILE A 87 15.99 9.33 6.48
N GLN A 88 16.27 10.28 5.57
CA GLN A 88 15.97 10.13 4.14
C GLN A 88 16.97 9.17 3.50
N GLN A 89 18.24 9.23 3.93
CA GLN A 89 19.27 8.28 3.53
C GLN A 89 18.96 6.87 4.05
N ALA A 90 18.57 6.72 5.32
CA ALA A 90 18.15 5.43 5.86
C ALA A 90 16.93 4.85 5.14
N ALA A 91 15.97 5.69 4.75
CA ALA A 91 14.83 5.26 3.94
C ALA A 91 15.27 4.77 2.55
N LEU A 92 16.22 5.47 1.90
CA LEU A 92 16.81 5.07 0.62
C LEU A 92 17.53 3.72 0.73
N ASP A 93 18.31 3.51 1.79
CA ASP A 93 19.03 2.25 2.02
C ASP A 93 18.07 1.06 2.20
N VAL A 94 17.00 1.25 2.97
CA VAL A 94 15.96 0.22 3.14
C VAL A 94 15.23 -0.04 1.83
N VAL A 95 14.89 1.00 1.06
CA VAL A 95 14.27 0.85 -0.26
C VAL A 95 15.19 0.09 -1.21
N ALA A 96 16.47 0.44 -1.26
CA ALA A 96 17.47 -0.25 -2.08
C ALA A 96 17.57 -1.73 -1.70
N ALA A 97 17.68 -2.03 -0.40
CA ALA A 97 17.73 -3.39 0.12
C ALA A 97 16.47 -4.21 -0.19
N LEU A 98 15.28 -3.60 -0.09
CA LEU A 98 14.01 -4.29 -0.33
C LEU A 98 13.67 -4.45 -1.81
N THR A 99 14.26 -3.65 -2.69
CA THR A 99 13.94 -3.66 -4.12
C THR A 99 15.04 -4.32 -4.97
N ASP A 100 16.18 -4.66 -4.38
CA ASP A 100 17.41 -5.08 -5.07
C ASP A 100 17.88 -4.07 -6.14
N VAL A 101 17.56 -2.79 -5.94
CA VAL A 101 18.04 -1.69 -6.77
C VAL A 101 19.11 -0.95 -5.99
N PRO A 102 20.35 -0.84 -6.50
CA PRO A 102 21.39 -0.06 -5.83
C PRO A 102 20.92 1.37 -5.53
N ALA A 103 21.24 1.91 -4.36
CA ALA A 103 20.78 3.25 -3.95
C ALA A 103 21.08 4.34 -5.00
N ALA A 104 22.24 4.27 -5.65
CA ALA A 104 22.64 5.19 -6.73
C ALA A 104 21.79 5.10 -8.02
N GLN A 105 21.00 4.03 -8.19
CA GLN A 105 20.10 3.81 -9.33
C GLN A 105 18.62 4.06 -8.98
N VAL A 106 18.30 4.27 -7.70
CA VAL A 106 16.95 4.66 -7.29
C VAL A 106 16.77 6.13 -7.67
N LEU A 107 15.76 6.42 -8.48
CA LEU A 107 15.42 7.80 -8.81
C LEU A 107 14.83 8.47 -7.58
N THR A 108 15.25 9.69 -7.29
CA THR A 108 14.71 10.48 -6.17
C THR A 108 14.11 11.78 -6.65
N ALA A 109 12.97 12.16 -6.07
CA ALA A 109 12.35 13.47 -6.27
C ALA A 109 11.75 13.97 -4.95
N THR A 110 11.27 15.21 -4.94
CA THR A 110 10.47 15.75 -3.84
C THR A 110 9.01 15.38 -4.04
N ASP A 111 8.39 14.74 -3.06
CA ASP A 111 6.97 14.41 -3.03
C ASP A 111 6.11 15.65 -2.77
N GLY A 112 4.80 15.56 -3.03
CA GLY A 112 3.85 16.66 -2.76
C GLY A 112 3.76 17.08 -1.28
N CYS A 113 4.22 16.23 -0.36
CA CYS A 113 4.34 16.55 1.07
C CYS A 113 5.73 17.07 1.48
N GLY A 114 6.65 17.23 0.53
CA GLY A 114 7.96 17.87 0.75
C GLY A 114 9.12 16.94 1.15
N VAL A 115 8.89 15.64 1.36
CA VAL A 115 9.97 14.65 1.63
C VAL A 115 10.39 13.91 0.36
N VAL A 116 11.47 13.13 0.44
CA VAL A 116 11.95 12.33 -0.69
C VAL A 116 10.94 11.25 -1.09
N THR A 117 10.71 11.09 -2.38
CA THR A 117 10.00 9.96 -3.00
C THR A 117 10.94 9.18 -3.92
N PHE A 118 10.65 7.88 -4.08
CA PHE A 118 11.52 6.92 -4.76
C PHE A 118 10.87 6.39 -6.04
N GLY A 119 11.51 6.61 -7.18
CA GLY A 119 11.15 6.03 -8.47
C GLY A 119 11.86 4.69 -8.66
N LEU A 120 11.07 3.64 -8.92
CA LEU A 120 11.54 2.26 -9.01
C LEU A 120 10.99 1.57 -10.26
N PRO A 121 11.74 0.61 -10.85
CA PRO A 121 11.15 -0.32 -11.80
C PRO A 121 9.98 -1.10 -11.17
N LEU A 122 8.89 -1.34 -11.91
CA LEU A 122 7.71 -2.04 -11.38
C LEU A 122 8.03 -3.43 -10.82
N ARG A 123 8.94 -4.17 -11.47
CA ARG A 123 9.41 -5.48 -10.97
C ARG A 123 10.06 -5.38 -9.57
N ALA A 124 10.75 -4.28 -9.31
CA ALA A 124 11.48 -4.05 -8.07
C ALA A 124 10.53 -3.64 -6.94
N LEU A 125 9.51 -2.83 -7.28
CA LEU A 125 8.40 -2.54 -6.37
C LEU A 125 7.59 -3.80 -6.04
N ALA A 126 7.31 -4.66 -7.03
CA ALA A 126 6.68 -5.95 -6.81
C ALA A 126 7.53 -6.82 -5.87
N LEU A 127 8.85 -6.90 -6.07
CA LEU A 127 9.75 -7.63 -5.18
C LEU A 127 9.67 -7.13 -3.72
N ALA A 128 9.65 -5.80 -3.51
CA ALA A 128 9.52 -5.24 -2.17
C ALA A 128 8.20 -5.66 -1.49
N TYR A 129 7.10 -5.74 -2.24
CA TYR A 129 5.82 -6.23 -1.72
C TYR A 129 5.77 -7.76 -1.54
N ALA A 130 6.49 -8.52 -2.37
CA ALA A 130 6.70 -9.94 -2.14
C ALA A 130 7.42 -10.18 -0.80
N ARG A 131 8.46 -9.39 -0.51
CA ARG A 131 9.19 -9.42 0.79
C ARG A 131 8.33 -8.95 1.96
N LEU A 132 7.41 -8.02 1.73
CA LEU A 132 6.44 -7.60 2.76
C LEU A 132 5.44 -8.73 3.08
N ALA A 133 5.03 -9.50 2.08
CA ALA A 133 4.17 -10.68 2.23
C ALA A 133 4.92 -11.90 2.79
N ASP A 134 6.22 -12.01 2.50
CA ASP A 134 7.13 -13.03 3.03
C ASP A 134 8.35 -12.41 3.73
N PRO A 135 8.20 -11.91 4.97
CA PRO A 135 9.33 -11.39 5.72
C PRO A 135 10.44 -12.42 5.94
N ALA A 136 10.13 -13.73 5.93
CA ALA A 136 11.11 -14.79 6.16
C ALA A 136 12.12 -14.89 5.01
N SER A 137 11.76 -14.45 3.80
CA SER A 137 12.68 -14.32 2.66
C SER A 137 13.78 -13.27 2.84
N VAL A 138 13.63 -12.36 3.81
CA VAL A 138 14.59 -11.27 4.05
C VAL A 138 15.68 -11.71 5.03
N ALA A 139 16.94 -11.65 4.58
CA ALA A 139 18.09 -12.08 5.35
C ALA A 139 18.33 -11.21 6.59
N ASP A 140 18.27 -9.88 6.43
CA ASP A 140 18.49 -8.89 7.49
C ASP A 140 17.45 -9.05 8.63
N PRO A 141 17.86 -9.45 9.85
CA PRO A 141 16.91 -9.71 10.93
C PRO A 141 16.13 -8.48 11.42
N PRO A 142 16.73 -7.29 11.61
CA PRO A 142 15.98 -6.05 11.86
C PRO A 142 14.91 -5.74 10.82
N ILE A 143 15.24 -5.77 9.52
CA ILE A 143 14.28 -5.46 8.43
C ILE A 143 13.18 -6.52 8.41
N ARG A 144 13.53 -7.81 8.53
CA ARG A 144 12.55 -8.91 8.62
C ARG A 144 11.52 -8.68 9.73
N ARG A 145 11.96 -8.31 10.94
CA ARG A 145 11.03 -8.02 12.06
C ARG A 145 10.16 -6.80 11.77
N ALA A 146 10.72 -5.76 11.15
CA ALA A 146 9.97 -4.57 10.79
C ALA A 146 8.88 -4.88 9.76
N LEU A 147 9.19 -5.64 8.71
CA LEU A 147 8.23 -6.06 7.69
C LEU A 147 7.09 -6.88 8.29
N ALA A 148 7.41 -7.88 9.13
CA ALA A 148 6.39 -8.69 9.79
C ALA A 148 5.42 -7.83 10.64
N ARG A 149 5.98 -6.88 11.41
CA ARG A 149 5.18 -5.95 12.22
C ARG A 149 4.33 -5.01 11.36
N ILE A 150 4.90 -4.46 10.28
CA ILE A 150 4.21 -3.54 9.38
C ILE A 150 3.08 -4.26 8.64
N GLY A 151 3.35 -5.44 8.07
CA GLY A 151 2.36 -6.23 7.35
C GLY A 151 1.18 -6.63 8.24
N ALA A 152 1.46 -7.14 9.45
CA ALA A 152 0.42 -7.45 10.43
C ALA A 152 -0.43 -6.22 10.77
N ALA A 153 0.20 -5.08 11.08
CA ALA A 153 -0.52 -3.85 11.41
C ALA A 153 -1.35 -3.30 10.24
N MET A 154 -0.88 -3.45 9.00
CA MET A 154 -1.64 -3.04 7.81
C MET A 154 -2.91 -3.87 7.64
N MET A 155 -2.82 -5.19 7.81
CA MET A 155 -3.97 -6.09 7.69
C MET A 155 -4.95 -6.00 8.87
N GLU A 156 -4.44 -5.78 10.09
CA GLU A 156 -5.28 -5.61 11.30
C GLU A 156 -5.98 -4.25 11.32
N HIS A 157 -5.34 -3.22 10.78
CA HIS A 157 -5.85 -1.85 10.78
C HIS A 157 -5.88 -1.22 9.38
N PRO A 158 -6.58 -1.81 8.40
CA PRO A 158 -6.54 -1.36 7.01
C PRO A 158 -7.09 0.06 6.83
N VAL A 159 -8.03 0.46 7.70
CA VAL A 159 -8.56 1.82 7.73
C VAL A 159 -7.47 2.84 8.05
N LEU A 160 -6.52 2.53 8.94
CA LEU A 160 -5.42 3.45 9.26
C LEU A 160 -4.39 3.57 8.13
N VAL A 161 -4.44 2.68 7.12
CA VAL A 161 -3.57 2.71 5.95
C VAL A 161 -4.17 3.61 4.87
N GLY A 162 -5.42 3.33 4.47
CA GLY A 162 -6.09 4.05 3.39
C GLY A 162 -7.11 5.05 3.91
N GLY A 163 -8.04 4.60 4.73
CA GLY A 163 -9.24 5.32 5.15
C GLY A 163 -10.48 4.45 4.99
N GLU A 164 -11.57 4.86 5.62
CA GLU A 164 -12.80 4.07 5.76
C GLU A 164 -13.54 3.92 4.43
N ARG A 165 -13.64 5.01 3.66
CA ARG A 165 -14.49 5.11 2.48
C ARG A 165 -13.68 5.23 1.21
N ARG A 166 -14.13 4.55 0.16
CA ARG A 166 -13.65 4.70 -1.23
C ARG A 166 -12.14 4.51 -1.38
N ARG A 167 -11.52 3.64 -0.57
CA ARG A 167 -10.11 3.26 -0.66
C ARG A 167 -9.99 1.80 -1.05
N LEU A 168 -9.37 1.55 -2.20
CA LEU A 168 -9.15 0.19 -2.70
C LEU A 168 -8.27 -0.62 -1.73
N ASP A 169 -7.19 -0.02 -1.23
CA ASP A 169 -6.30 -0.61 -0.23
C ASP A 169 -7.08 -1.21 0.95
N THR A 170 -7.93 -0.39 1.58
CA THR A 170 -8.77 -0.79 2.71
C THR A 170 -9.77 -1.87 2.31
N SER A 171 -10.40 -1.70 1.14
CA SER A 171 -11.46 -2.60 0.67
C SER A 171 -10.92 -3.99 0.35
N LEU A 172 -9.77 -4.08 -0.32
CA LEU A 172 -9.12 -5.36 -0.63
C LEU A 172 -8.69 -6.10 0.65
N MET A 173 -8.05 -5.40 1.60
CA MET A 173 -7.60 -6.02 2.85
C MET A 173 -8.77 -6.48 3.74
N ARG A 174 -9.93 -5.81 3.67
CA ARG A 174 -11.17 -6.25 4.33
C ARG A 174 -11.85 -7.40 3.62
N GLU A 175 -11.83 -7.39 2.29
CA GLU A 175 -12.46 -8.41 1.46
C GLU A 175 -11.75 -9.76 1.60
N ARG A 176 -10.42 -9.75 1.70
CA ARG A 176 -9.59 -10.96 1.84
C ARG A 176 -8.63 -10.85 3.04
N PRO A 177 -9.14 -10.92 4.30
CA PRO A 177 -8.30 -10.82 5.49
C PRO A 177 -7.21 -11.91 5.52
N GLY A 178 -5.97 -11.52 5.80
CA GLY A 178 -4.83 -12.46 5.86
C GLY A 178 -4.37 -13.02 4.51
N VAL A 179 -4.92 -12.55 3.39
CA VAL A 179 -4.57 -13.04 2.04
C VAL A 179 -3.67 -12.05 1.30
N LEU A 180 -3.84 -10.75 1.53
CA LEU A 180 -3.10 -9.72 0.83
C LEU A 180 -2.84 -8.48 1.69
N ILE A 181 -1.79 -7.76 1.32
CA ILE A 181 -1.47 -6.40 1.77
C ILE A 181 -1.50 -5.49 0.54
N ALA A 182 -2.25 -4.40 0.58
CA ALA A 182 -2.38 -3.50 -0.58
C ALA A 182 -2.09 -2.05 -0.21
N LYS A 183 -1.41 -1.34 -1.11
CA LYS A 183 -1.19 0.10 -0.99
C LYS A 183 -1.12 0.78 -2.36
N GLY A 184 -1.95 1.80 -2.54
CA GLY A 184 -1.88 2.73 -3.65
C GLY A 184 -0.77 3.76 -3.44
N GLY A 185 -0.11 4.14 -4.53
CA GLY A 185 0.87 5.21 -4.63
C GLY A 185 0.34 6.39 -5.45
N ALA A 186 1.16 7.44 -5.56
CA ALA A 186 0.87 8.57 -6.44
C ALA A 186 0.82 8.11 -7.92
N GLU A 187 0.22 8.92 -8.78
CA GLU A 187 0.25 8.72 -10.24
C GLU A 187 -0.22 7.31 -10.68
N GLY A 188 -1.27 6.74 -10.07
CA GLY A 188 -1.88 5.50 -10.55
C GLY A 188 -1.06 4.24 -10.27
N VAL A 189 -0.13 4.28 -9.32
CA VAL A 189 0.59 3.10 -8.83
C VAL A 189 -0.28 2.32 -7.86
N GLN A 190 -0.30 0.99 -7.99
CA GLN A 190 -0.82 0.07 -6.98
C GLN A 190 0.22 -1.02 -6.73
N ALA A 191 0.51 -1.29 -5.46
CA ALA A 191 1.38 -2.40 -5.07
C ALA A 191 0.67 -3.32 -4.07
N ILE A 192 0.88 -4.62 -4.24
CA ILE A 192 0.18 -5.68 -3.50
C ILE A 192 1.17 -6.80 -3.17
N GLY A 193 1.19 -7.20 -1.90
CA GLY A 193 1.83 -8.41 -1.42
C GLY A 193 0.76 -9.47 -1.23
N LEU A 194 0.88 -10.59 -1.91
CA LEU A 194 0.02 -11.76 -1.81
C LEU A 194 0.69 -12.76 -0.87
N LEU A 195 0.01 -13.14 0.20
CA LEU A 195 0.53 -14.08 1.19
C LEU A 195 0.51 -15.52 0.65
N GLU A 196 1.14 -16.42 1.39
CA GLU A 196 1.18 -17.84 1.03
C GLU A 196 -0.23 -18.40 0.82
N GLY A 197 -0.43 -19.16 -0.27
CA GLY A 197 -1.71 -19.74 -0.66
C GLY A 197 -2.75 -18.75 -1.20
N ALA A 198 -2.39 -17.48 -1.41
CA ALA A 198 -3.32 -16.47 -1.93
C ALA A 198 -3.73 -16.74 -3.38
N VAL A 199 -2.81 -17.19 -4.22
CA VAL A 199 -3.05 -17.50 -5.63
C VAL A 199 -3.62 -18.92 -5.74
N ARG A 200 -4.71 -19.06 -6.49
CA ARG A 200 -5.34 -20.35 -6.77
C ARG A 200 -5.13 -20.70 -8.24
N GLU A 201 -4.76 -21.94 -8.54
CA GLU A 201 -4.70 -22.40 -9.93
C GLU A 201 -6.08 -22.25 -10.60
N ARG A 202 -6.09 -21.76 -11.85
CA ARG A 202 -7.31 -21.62 -12.64
C ARG A 202 -7.96 -23.01 -12.81
N GLY A 203 -9.06 -23.26 -12.11
CA GLY A 203 -9.83 -24.52 -12.20
C GLY A 203 -10.17 -25.19 -10.87
N ALA A 204 -9.58 -24.77 -9.74
CA ALA A 204 -9.90 -25.32 -8.43
C ALA A 204 -11.15 -24.65 -7.82
N SER A 205 -12.34 -25.07 -8.24
CA SER A 205 -13.59 -24.74 -7.56
C SER A 205 -13.75 -25.60 -6.30
N GLY A 206 -13.51 -25.03 -5.13
CA GLY A 206 -13.82 -25.65 -3.84
C GLY A 206 -13.58 -24.72 -2.65
N PRO A 207 -14.46 -24.73 -1.61
CA PRO A 207 -14.21 -24.01 -0.37
C PRO A 207 -12.97 -24.58 0.35
N PRO A 208 -12.25 -23.78 1.14
CA PRO A 208 -11.12 -24.27 1.92
C PRO A 208 -11.63 -25.12 3.09
N ASP A 209 -11.35 -26.42 3.07
CA ASP A 209 -11.46 -27.24 4.27
C ASP A 209 -10.34 -26.85 5.24
N ALA A 210 -10.74 -26.40 6.42
CA ALA A 210 -9.85 -26.18 7.53
C ALA A 210 -9.38 -27.54 8.06
N GLN A 211 -8.23 -28.03 7.60
CA GLN A 211 -7.29 -28.92 8.31
C GLN A 211 -6.22 -29.46 7.36
N SER A 212 -4.95 -29.08 7.59
CA SER A 212 -3.84 -30.05 7.73
C SER A 212 -2.54 -29.30 7.98
N ALA A 213 -2.11 -29.36 9.23
CA ALA A 213 -0.72 -29.23 9.63
C ALA A 213 -0.02 -30.58 9.43
N GLY A 214 1.26 -30.56 9.04
CA GLY A 214 2.10 -31.74 8.76
C GLY A 214 2.15 -32.07 7.26
N ASP A 215 3.28 -32.34 6.60
CA ASP A 215 4.49 -32.96 7.11
C ASP A 215 5.72 -32.65 6.22
N GLY A 216 6.90 -32.88 6.77
CA GLY A 216 8.21 -32.42 6.29
C GLY A 216 8.74 -32.97 4.95
N ALA A 217 9.62 -32.15 4.37
CA ALA A 217 10.85 -32.47 3.63
C ALA A 217 10.87 -33.59 2.56
N ARG A 218 11.16 -33.18 1.32
CA ARG A 218 12.18 -33.79 0.43
C ARG A 218 12.47 -32.86 -0.76
N ARG A 219 13.66 -32.26 -0.83
CA ARG A 219 14.15 -31.52 -2.00
C ARG A 219 15.04 -32.43 -2.85
N GLY A 220 14.53 -32.84 -4.01
CA GLY A 220 15.34 -33.41 -5.09
C GLY A 220 15.99 -32.29 -5.92
N GLN A 221 17.29 -32.43 -6.19
CA GLN A 221 18.05 -31.58 -7.10
C GLN A 221 17.70 -31.95 -8.54
N GLY A 222 17.27 -30.97 -9.34
CA GLY A 222 16.93 -31.13 -10.76
C GLY A 222 17.25 -29.85 -11.52
N THR A 223 17.96 -30.02 -12.63
CA THR A 223 18.64 -29.03 -13.47
C THR A 223 17.71 -28.12 -14.29
N GLY A 224 18.02 -26.83 -14.36
CA GLY A 224 18.06 -26.06 -15.62
C GLY A 224 16.77 -25.67 -16.35
N GLY A 225 15.57 -25.82 -15.79
CA GLY A 225 14.33 -25.23 -16.34
C GLY A 225 13.94 -23.96 -15.58
N ARG A 226 13.35 -22.95 -16.24
CA ARG A 226 12.66 -21.84 -15.53
C ARG A 226 11.64 -22.46 -14.59
N ARG A 227 11.96 -22.54 -13.30
CA ARG A 227 11.07 -23.06 -12.26
C ARG A 227 9.78 -22.23 -12.36
N ARG A 228 8.66 -22.87 -12.68
CA ARG A 228 7.35 -22.26 -12.41
C ARG A 228 7.36 -21.90 -10.92
N ALA A 229 7.00 -20.65 -10.62
CA ALA A 229 6.79 -20.23 -9.24
C ALA A 229 5.80 -21.22 -8.60
N ASP A 230 6.12 -21.70 -7.41
CA ASP A 230 5.19 -22.49 -6.62
C ASP A 230 3.92 -21.65 -6.44
N PRO A 231 2.75 -22.07 -6.95
CA PRO A 231 1.54 -21.26 -6.88
C PRO A 231 1.09 -20.97 -5.43
N SER A 232 1.60 -21.72 -4.45
CA SER A 232 1.39 -21.41 -3.03
C SER A 232 2.34 -20.36 -2.48
N ALA A 233 3.47 -20.05 -3.14
CA ALA A 233 4.46 -19.13 -2.59
C ALA A 233 3.91 -17.69 -2.52
N PRO A 234 4.34 -16.89 -1.53
CA PRO A 234 4.05 -15.46 -1.50
C PRO A 234 4.53 -14.74 -2.76
N LEU A 235 3.77 -13.76 -3.23
CA LEU A 235 4.04 -13.03 -4.48
C LEU A 235 3.87 -11.53 -4.30
N GLY A 236 4.55 -10.78 -5.15
CA GLY A 236 4.39 -9.33 -5.26
C GLY A 236 3.77 -8.95 -6.60
N LEU A 237 2.84 -8.01 -6.58
CA LEU A 237 2.21 -7.44 -7.76
C LEU A 237 2.36 -5.92 -7.71
N ALA A 238 2.79 -5.31 -8.81
CA ALA A 238 2.86 -3.86 -8.97
C ALA A 238 2.26 -3.46 -10.32
N LEU A 239 1.39 -2.47 -10.30
CA LEU A 239 0.74 -1.88 -11.47
C LEU A 239 0.99 -0.38 -11.49
N LYS A 240 1.07 0.19 -12.69
CA LYS A 240 1.09 1.63 -12.92
C LYS A 240 0.17 1.92 -14.10
N ILE A 241 -0.78 2.81 -13.88
CA ILE A 241 -1.57 3.39 -14.96
C ILE A 241 -0.75 4.53 -15.57
N GLU A 242 -0.48 4.45 -16.87
CA GLU A 242 0.39 5.38 -17.58
C GLU A 242 -0.10 6.83 -17.46
N ASP A 243 -1.41 7.06 -17.65
CA ASP A 243 -2.05 8.38 -17.55
C ASP A 243 -2.34 8.86 -16.11
N GLY A 244 -1.87 8.10 -15.11
CA GLY A 244 -1.91 8.50 -13.69
C GLY A 244 -3.17 8.08 -12.93
N THR A 245 -3.43 8.71 -11.78
CA THR A 245 -4.61 8.41 -10.94
C THR A 245 -5.90 9.01 -11.50
N GLY A 246 -5.83 10.09 -12.30
CA GLY A 246 -6.91 10.72 -13.07
C GLY A 246 -8.34 10.57 -12.49
N ALA A 247 -9.29 10.24 -13.37
CA ALA A 247 -10.70 10.01 -13.00
C ALA A 247 -10.91 8.74 -12.12
N SER A 248 -9.86 8.16 -11.54
CA SER A 248 -9.89 6.94 -10.71
C SER A 248 -10.57 5.75 -11.39
N ARG A 249 -10.63 5.74 -12.72
CA ARG A 249 -11.37 4.76 -13.52
C ARG A 249 -10.61 3.47 -13.79
N ALA A 250 -9.28 3.55 -13.95
CA ALA A 250 -8.49 2.43 -14.47
C ALA A 250 -7.79 1.62 -13.35
N GLY A 251 -7.21 2.29 -12.35
CA GLY A 251 -6.37 1.61 -11.34
C GLY A 251 -7.13 0.54 -10.55
N GLY A 252 -8.35 0.85 -10.10
CA GLY A 252 -9.22 -0.11 -9.41
C GLY A 252 -9.60 -1.28 -10.30
N ALA A 253 -10.08 -0.99 -11.51
CA ALA A 253 -10.52 -2.01 -12.45
C ALA A 253 -9.38 -2.96 -12.84
N ALA A 254 -8.21 -2.42 -13.17
CA ALA A 254 -7.03 -3.19 -13.52
C ALA A 254 -6.54 -4.05 -12.35
N THR A 255 -6.53 -3.51 -11.15
CA THR A 255 -6.13 -4.23 -9.94
C THR A 255 -7.08 -5.40 -9.64
N CYS A 256 -8.39 -5.15 -9.59
CA CYS A 256 -9.38 -6.19 -9.33
C CYS A 256 -9.34 -7.28 -10.41
N ALA A 257 -9.23 -6.91 -11.69
CA ALA A 257 -9.14 -7.86 -12.78
C ALA A 257 -7.85 -8.72 -12.72
N ALA A 258 -6.71 -8.14 -12.33
CA ALA A 258 -5.48 -8.90 -12.13
C ALA A 258 -5.64 -9.91 -10.99
N LEU A 259 -6.21 -9.50 -9.86
CA LEU A 259 -6.44 -10.38 -8.71
C LEU A 259 -7.47 -11.48 -8.99
N GLU A 260 -8.52 -11.19 -9.76
CA GLU A 260 -9.48 -12.20 -10.25
C GLU A 260 -8.78 -13.23 -11.15
N GLN A 261 -7.93 -12.77 -12.08
CA GLN A 261 -7.19 -13.66 -12.97
C GLN A 261 -6.19 -14.56 -12.24
N LEU A 262 -5.69 -14.13 -11.08
CA LEU A 262 -4.85 -14.90 -10.16
C LEU A 262 -5.66 -15.78 -9.19
N GLY A 263 -7.00 -15.76 -9.24
CA GLY A 263 -7.86 -16.52 -8.35
C GLY A 263 -7.89 -16.01 -6.90
N VAL A 264 -7.38 -14.80 -6.64
CA VAL A 264 -7.36 -14.15 -5.32
C VAL A 264 -8.74 -13.60 -4.96
N LEU A 265 -9.43 -13.03 -5.97
CA LEU A 265 -10.81 -12.55 -5.87
C LEU A 265 -11.75 -13.48 -6.63
N ASP A 266 -12.81 -13.92 -5.97
CA ASP A 266 -13.90 -14.68 -6.60
C ASP A 266 -15.01 -13.74 -7.10
N ARG A 267 -16.03 -14.32 -7.76
CA ARG A 267 -17.18 -13.55 -8.27
C ARG A 267 -17.90 -12.75 -7.19
N ALA A 268 -18.00 -13.29 -5.97
CA ALA A 268 -18.66 -12.61 -4.86
C ALA A 268 -17.86 -11.39 -4.39
N SER A 269 -16.54 -11.54 -4.29
CA SER A 269 -15.58 -10.48 -3.97
C SER A 269 -15.62 -9.39 -5.05
N MET A 270 -15.63 -9.78 -6.32
CA MET A 270 -15.76 -8.85 -7.45
C MET A 270 -17.06 -8.05 -7.40
N SER A 271 -18.17 -8.68 -7.00
CA SER A 271 -19.45 -7.99 -6.81
C SER A 271 -19.41 -6.97 -5.66
N ARG A 272 -18.78 -7.32 -4.52
CA ARG A 272 -18.62 -6.39 -3.38
C ARG A 272 -17.68 -5.23 -3.71
N LEU A 273 -16.69 -5.47 -4.57
CA LEU A 273 -15.72 -4.48 -5.03
C LEU A 273 -16.15 -3.78 -6.33
N ALA A 274 -17.41 -3.90 -6.77
CA ALA A 274 -17.88 -3.38 -8.06
C ALA A 274 -17.62 -1.88 -8.24
N ALA A 275 -17.69 -1.08 -7.16
CA ALA A 275 -17.37 0.35 -7.20
C ALA A 275 -15.93 0.65 -7.65
N PHE A 276 -15.01 -0.30 -7.49
CA PHE A 276 -13.64 -0.21 -7.98
C PHE A 276 -13.40 -1.05 -9.23
N ALA A 277 -13.98 -2.25 -9.31
CA ALA A 277 -13.76 -3.20 -10.40
C ALA A 277 -14.42 -2.74 -11.71
N SER A 278 -15.60 -2.13 -11.62
CA SER A 278 -16.40 -1.65 -12.75
C SER A 278 -17.08 -0.34 -12.37
N PRO A 279 -16.32 0.74 -12.13
CA PRO A 279 -16.90 2.01 -11.70
C PRO A 279 -17.90 2.52 -12.76
N PRO A 280 -19.07 3.03 -12.35
CA PRO A 280 -20.09 3.50 -13.29
C PRO A 280 -19.59 4.74 -14.04
N VAL A 281 -19.79 4.77 -15.35
CA VAL A 281 -19.59 5.99 -16.15
C VAL A 281 -20.95 6.66 -16.28
N ARG A 282 -21.04 7.90 -15.79
CA ARG A 282 -22.27 8.69 -15.76
C ARG A 282 -22.08 10.00 -16.49
N ASP A 283 -23.14 10.49 -17.12
CA ASP A 283 -23.17 11.84 -17.68
C ASP A 283 -23.34 12.91 -16.56
N PRO A 284 -23.28 14.21 -16.88
CA PRO A 284 -23.49 15.27 -15.89
C PRO A 284 -24.88 15.28 -15.21
N ARG A 285 -25.87 14.55 -15.74
CA ARG A 285 -27.21 14.39 -15.16
C ARG A 285 -27.28 13.17 -14.24
N GLY A 286 -26.22 12.36 -14.18
CA GLY A 286 -26.14 11.14 -13.40
C GLY A 286 -26.61 9.89 -14.14
N GLU A 287 -26.99 9.99 -15.42
CA GLU A 287 -27.46 8.86 -16.21
C GLU A 287 -26.29 7.97 -16.67
N PRO A 288 -26.45 6.64 -16.75
CA PRO A 288 -25.42 5.76 -17.30
C PRO A 288 -25.04 6.19 -18.72
N SER A 289 -23.75 6.44 -18.95
CA SER A 289 -23.21 6.89 -20.25
C SER A 289 -22.15 5.96 -20.82
N GLY A 290 -21.73 4.94 -20.07
CA GLY A 290 -20.76 3.95 -20.52
C GLY A 290 -20.36 2.97 -19.43
N GLU A 291 -19.35 2.16 -19.73
CA GLU A 291 -18.80 1.16 -18.83
C GLU A 291 -17.28 1.13 -18.89
N VAL A 292 -16.66 0.72 -17.79
CA VAL A 292 -15.22 0.44 -17.72
C VAL A 292 -15.01 -1.06 -17.83
N ARG A 293 -14.19 -1.49 -18.79
CA ARG A 293 -13.81 -2.89 -19.00
C ARG A 293 -12.30 -3.02 -19.10
N THR A 294 -11.75 -4.06 -18.47
CA THR A 294 -10.35 -4.45 -18.66
C THR A 294 -10.24 -5.40 -19.85
N VAL A 295 -9.23 -5.20 -20.68
CA VAL A 295 -9.03 -5.95 -21.94
C VAL A 295 -7.68 -6.68 -22.00
N PHE A 296 -7.09 -6.97 -20.83
CA PHE A 296 -5.81 -7.66 -20.73
C PHE A 296 -5.94 -9.04 -20.11
N ARG A 297 -4.99 -9.92 -20.45
CA ARG A 297 -4.76 -11.18 -19.76
C ARG A 297 -3.34 -11.20 -19.18
N LEU A 298 -3.20 -11.66 -17.95
CA LEU A 298 -1.88 -11.92 -17.37
C LEU A 298 -1.19 -13.02 -18.18
N ALA A 299 0.08 -12.80 -18.53
CA ALA A 299 0.90 -13.82 -19.19
C ALA A 299 1.10 -15.02 -18.24
N ASN A 300 0.99 -16.23 -18.81
CA ASN A 300 1.16 -17.51 -18.10
C ASN A 300 2.63 -17.93 -17.99
#